data_AF-A0ABD1PVP3-F1
#
_entry.id   AF-A0ABD1PVP3-F1
#
_cell.length_a   1.000
_cell.length_b   1.000
_cell.length_c   1.000
_cell.angle_alpha   90.00
_cell.angle_beta   90.00
_cell.angle_gamma   90.00
#
_symmetry.space_group_name_H-M   'P 1'
#
loop_
_entity.id
_entity.type
_entity.pdbx_description
1 polymer ?
#
loop_
_entity_poly.entity_id
_entity_poly.type
_entity_poly.pdbx_seq_one_letter_code
_entity_poly.pdbx_strand_id
1 'polypeptide(L)'
;MYYGLKKISQSLHTDEVGELAKKHDLKLHIDGAHIFNASIALGVLLHRLVQAANSVTTFLSKGLGAPVGTIIAGSKRFIAKAKILRKTLGGGMRQVGVLCALALVALEENVSKLEGNHQKAKILAEELNKIKGLKVDMAYV
;
A
#
# COMPACT_ATOMS: atom_id res chain seq x y z
N MET A 1 -8.84 -17.24 17.28
CA MET A 1 -10.12 -16.68 16.75
C MET A 1 -10.20 -15.16 16.83
N TYR A 2 -9.84 -14.49 17.94
CA TYR A 2 -9.89 -13.01 18.05
C TYR A 2 -8.99 -12.24 17.07
N TYR A 3 -7.83 -12.78 16.69
CA TYR A 3 -6.92 -12.14 15.73
C TYR A 3 -7.46 -12.09 14.29
N GLY A 4 -8.33 -13.03 13.90
CA GLY A 4 -8.95 -13.05 12.56
C GLY A 4 -10.05 -11.99 12.40
N LEU A 5 -10.78 -11.71 13.48
CA LEU A 5 -11.85 -10.69 13.49
C LEU A 5 -11.30 -9.26 13.36
N LYS A 6 -10.13 -8.97 13.95
CA LYS A 6 -9.45 -7.67 13.79
C LYS A 6 -8.94 -7.44 12.35
N LYS A 7 -8.49 -8.50 11.66
CA LYS A 7 -8.00 -8.41 10.26
C LYS A 7 -9.13 -8.10 9.27
N ILE A 8 -10.28 -8.73 9.46
CA ILE A 8 -11.49 -8.47 8.66
C ILE A 8 -12.05 -7.07 8.98
N SER A 9 -12.02 -6.65 10.26
CA SER A 9 -12.48 -5.32 10.70
C SER A 9 -11.79 -4.14 9.99
N GLN A 10 -10.52 -4.25 9.60
CA GLN A 10 -9.82 -3.14 8.93
C GLN A 10 -10.21 -2.96 7.46
N SER A 11 -10.44 -4.05 6.70
CA SER A 11 -10.99 -3.90 5.35
C SER A 11 -12.44 -3.41 5.38
N LEU A 12 -13.22 -3.84 6.38
CA LEU A 12 -14.55 -3.29 6.62
C LEU A 12 -14.50 -1.78 6.91
N HIS A 13 -13.49 -1.30 7.65
CA HIS A 13 -13.35 0.13 7.91
C HIS A 13 -13.14 0.95 6.62
N THR A 14 -12.32 0.47 5.67
CA THR A 14 -12.15 1.17 4.38
C THR A 14 -13.46 1.24 3.58
N ASP A 15 -14.32 0.24 3.72
CA ASP A 15 -15.64 0.24 3.08
C ASP A 15 -16.60 1.23 3.77
N GLU A 16 -16.64 1.24 5.10
CA GLU A 16 -17.44 2.19 5.88
C GLU A 16 -17.08 3.65 5.55
N VAL A 17 -15.79 3.96 5.46
CA VAL A 17 -15.29 5.27 5.03
C VAL A 17 -15.72 5.56 3.59
N GLY A 18 -15.67 4.57 2.70
CA GLY A 18 -16.14 4.70 1.33
C GLY A 18 -17.65 4.96 1.23
N GLU A 19 -18.47 4.28 2.02
CA GLU A 19 -19.92 4.50 2.07
C GLU A 19 -20.25 5.87 2.65
N LEU A 20 -19.53 6.31 3.70
CA LEU A 20 -19.66 7.66 4.23
C LEU A 20 -19.29 8.72 3.18
N ALA A 21 -18.17 8.53 2.47
CA ALA A 21 -17.77 9.44 1.40
C ALA A 21 -18.84 9.51 0.31
N LYS A 22 -19.39 8.37 -0.13
CA LYS A 22 -20.49 8.33 -1.10
C LYS A 22 -21.73 9.07 -0.62
N LYS A 23 -22.12 8.88 0.65
CA LYS A 23 -23.28 9.56 1.27
C LYS A 23 -23.16 11.09 1.23
N HIS A 24 -21.94 11.60 1.25
CA HIS A 24 -21.64 13.04 1.21
C HIS A 24 -21.13 13.54 -0.16
N ASP A 25 -21.24 12.73 -1.22
CA ASP A 25 -20.70 13.01 -2.57
C ASP A 25 -19.20 13.38 -2.59
N LEU A 26 -18.44 12.82 -1.66
CA LEU A 26 -16.98 12.96 -1.59
C LEU A 26 -16.29 11.86 -2.39
N LYS A 27 -15.04 12.15 -2.80
CA LYS A 27 -14.16 11.16 -3.41
C LYS A 27 -13.19 10.60 -2.38
N LEU A 28 -13.03 9.29 -2.37
CA LEU A 28 -12.06 8.59 -1.52
C LEU A 28 -10.80 8.28 -2.33
N HIS A 29 -9.65 8.74 -1.82
CA HIS A 29 -8.33 8.34 -2.28
C HIS A 29 -7.62 7.53 -1.20
N ILE A 30 -6.99 6.42 -1.57
CA ILE A 30 -6.13 5.64 -0.68
C ILE A 30 -4.68 5.93 -1.02
N ASP A 31 -3.92 6.43 -0.05
CA ASP A 31 -2.45 6.40 -0.11
C ASP A 31 -1.97 4.99 0.25
N GLY A 32 -1.64 4.22 -0.78
CA GLY A 32 -1.21 2.84 -0.67
C GLY A 32 0.30 2.67 -0.60
N ALA A 33 1.05 3.61 -0.01
CA ALA A 33 2.52 3.50 0.15
C ALA A 33 3.01 2.14 0.65
N HIS A 34 2.24 1.47 1.51
CA HIS A 34 2.52 0.15 2.03
C HIS A 34 1.37 -0.84 1.83
N ILE A 35 0.53 -0.65 0.80
CA ILE A 35 -0.71 -1.43 0.62
C ILE A 35 -0.45 -2.95 0.43
N PHE A 36 0.67 -3.33 -0.17
CA PHE A 36 1.07 -4.74 -0.27
C PHE A 36 1.41 -5.35 1.10
N ASN A 37 2.03 -4.59 1.99
CA ASN A 37 2.27 -5.04 3.37
C ASN A 37 0.94 -5.23 4.10
N ALA A 38 0.00 -4.29 3.94
CA ALA A 38 -1.34 -4.40 4.52
C ALA A 38 -2.09 -5.64 4.00
N SER A 39 -2.07 -5.87 2.68
CA SER A 39 -2.67 -7.04 2.03
C SER A 39 -2.16 -8.36 2.63
N ILE A 40 -0.83 -8.48 2.79
CA ILE A 40 -0.19 -9.68 3.35
C ILE A 40 -0.50 -9.83 4.84
N ALA A 41 -0.32 -8.76 5.64
CA ALA A 41 -0.55 -8.81 7.08
C ALA A 41 -2.02 -9.16 7.42
N LEU A 42 -2.97 -8.63 6.64
CA LEU A 42 -4.39 -8.90 6.80
C LEU A 42 -4.84 -10.22 6.18
N GLY A 43 -4.06 -10.79 5.25
CA GLY A 43 -4.49 -11.94 4.45
C GLY A 43 -5.65 -11.60 3.52
N VAL A 44 -5.77 -10.32 3.12
CA VAL A 44 -6.85 -9.80 2.27
C VAL A 44 -6.27 -9.40 0.93
N LEU A 45 -6.96 -9.80 -0.13
CA LEU A 45 -6.61 -9.56 -1.52
C LEU A 45 -6.50 -8.04 -1.76
N LEU A 46 -5.44 -7.59 -2.44
CA LEU A 46 -5.18 -6.17 -2.66
C LEU A 46 -6.40 -5.40 -3.20
N HIS A 47 -7.10 -5.96 -4.19
CA HIS A 47 -8.27 -5.31 -4.80
C HIS A 47 -9.41 -5.10 -3.81
N ARG A 48 -9.52 -5.94 -2.77
CA ARG A 48 -10.56 -5.82 -1.76
C ARG A 48 -10.30 -4.64 -0.83
N LEU A 49 -9.04 -4.39 -0.49
CA LEU A 49 -8.61 -3.25 0.34
C LEU A 49 -8.86 -1.90 -0.31
N VAL A 50 -8.92 -1.86 -1.64
CA VAL A 50 -9.06 -0.61 -2.40
C VAL A 50 -10.40 -0.47 -3.11
N GLN A 51 -11.31 -1.45 -2.93
CA GLN A 51 -12.57 -1.54 -3.68
C GLN A 51 -13.46 -0.31 -3.47
N ALA A 52 -13.46 0.25 -2.26
CA ALA A 52 -14.27 1.41 -1.91
C ALA A 52 -13.70 2.74 -2.43
N ALA A 53 -12.43 2.77 -2.88
CA ALA A 53 -11.75 3.99 -3.28
C ALA A 53 -12.02 4.37 -4.74
N ASN A 54 -12.03 5.68 -5.02
CA ASN A 54 -12.11 6.20 -6.38
C ASN A 54 -10.74 6.25 -7.07
N SER A 55 -9.68 6.33 -6.28
CA SER A 55 -8.29 6.25 -6.75
C SER A 55 -7.37 5.74 -5.66
N VAL A 56 -6.23 5.19 -6.05
CA VAL A 56 -5.20 4.67 -5.15
C VAL A 56 -3.82 4.99 -5.69
N THR A 57 -2.89 5.37 -4.83
CA THR A 57 -1.46 5.36 -5.14
C THR A 57 -0.79 4.13 -4.56
N THR A 58 0.26 3.62 -5.19
CA THR A 58 1.13 2.62 -4.57
C THR A 58 2.58 2.87 -4.97
N PHE A 59 3.48 2.67 -4.02
CA PHE A 59 4.90 2.95 -4.21
C PHE A 59 5.65 1.66 -4.52
N LEU A 60 6.48 1.70 -5.56
CA LEU A 60 7.28 0.56 -5.99
C LEU A 60 8.69 0.60 -5.40
N SER A 61 9.16 1.80 -5.05
CA SER A 61 10.51 2.04 -4.55
C SER A 61 10.69 1.94 -3.04
N LYS A 62 9.75 1.27 -2.35
CA LYS A 62 9.84 0.99 -0.91
C LYS A 62 10.15 -0.49 -0.69
N GLY A 63 9.33 -1.21 0.08
CA GLY A 63 9.53 -2.62 0.39
C GLY A 63 9.58 -3.56 -0.83
N LEU A 64 9.09 -3.13 -1.99
CA LEU A 64 9.20 -3.90 -3.24
C LEU A 64 10.57 -3.80 -3.91
N GLY A 65 11.40 -2.80 -3.56
CA GLY A 65 12.78 -2.73 -4.03
C GLY A 65 12.98 -2.24 -5.47
N ALA A 66 11.98 -1.65 -6.12
CA ALA A 66 12.23 -0.95 -7.38
C ALA A 66 13.14 0.28 -7.13
N PRO A 67 14.02 0.68 -8.06
CA PRO A 67 14.91 1.82 -7.83
C PRO A 67 14.14 3.14 -7.69
N VAL A 68 13.07 3.31 -8.48
CA VAL A 68 12.21 4.48 -8.47
C VAL A 68 10.78 4.07 -8.85
N GLY A 69 9.81 4.89 -8.48
CA GLY A 69 8.48 4.85 -9.10
C GLY A 69 7.32 4.71 -8.12
N THR A 70 6.19 5.24 -8.57
CA THR A 70 4.90 5.17 -7.90
C THR A 70 3.85 5.05 -9.01
N ILE A 71 2.81 4.26 -8.74
CA ILE A 71 1.65 4.11 -9.63
C ILE A 71 0.49 4.87 -9.00
N ILE A 72 -0.31 5.51 -9.85
CA ILE A 72 -1.64 5.98 -9.47
C ILE A 72 -2.69 5.30 -10.36
N ALA A 73 -3.72 4.75 -9.74
CA ALA A 73 -4.81 4.06 -10.40
C ALA A 73 -6.16 4.70 -10.04
N GLY A 74 -7.14 4.56 -10.93
CA GLY A 74 -8.48 5.11 -10.78
C GLY A 74 -9.25 5.07 -12.10
N SER A 75 -10.39 5.75 -12.17
CA SER A 75 -11.20 5.81 -13.40
C SER A 75 -10.44 6.41 -14.60
N LYS A 76 -10.85 6.05 -15.83
CA LYS A 76 -10.27 6.64 -17.06
C LYS A 76 -10.30 8.17 -17.05
N ARG A 77 -11.41 8.76 -16.59
CA ARG A 77 -11.59 10.22 -16.46
C ARG A 77 -10.59 10.81 -15.46
N PHE A 78 -10.37 10.14 -14.33
CA PHE A 78 -9.39 10.54 -13.33
C PHE A 78 -7.96 10.47 -13.88
N ILE A 79 -7.59 9.37 -14.54
CA ILE A 79 -6.25 9.19 -15.12
C ILE A 79 -5.96 10.19 -16.24
N ALA A 80 -6.95 10.57 -17.04
CA ALA A 80 -6.79 11.63 -18.04
C ALA A 80 -6.37 12.96 -17.40
N LYS A 81 -7.03 13.37 -16.30
CA LYS A 81 -6.65 14.56 -15.53
C LYS A 81 -5.28 14.41 -14.88
N ALA A 82 -5.00 13.25 -14.25
CA ALA A 82 -3.73 12.97 -13.62
C ALA A 82 -2.55 13.05 -14.60
N LYS A 83 -2.73 12.60 -15.86
CA LYS A 83 -1.69 12.70 -16.91
C LYS A 83 -1.36 14.15 -17.27
N ILE A 84 -2.37 15.03 -17.33
CA ILE A 84 -2.17 16.47 -17.57
C ILE A 84 -1.36 17.07 -16.41
N LEU A 85 -1.81 16.86 -15.17
CA LEU A 85 -1.11 17.36 -13.98
C LEU A 85 0.31 16.82 -13.88
N ARG A 86 0.52 15.53 -14.16
CA ARG A 86 1.86 14.93 -14.22
C ARG A 86 2.77 15.67 -15.20
N LYS A 87 2.24 16.12 -16.35
CA LYS A 87 3.03 16.88 -17.32
C LYS A 87 3.31 18.30 -16.82
N THR A 88 2.32 18.98 -16.26
CA THR A 88 2.46 20.32 -15.68
C THR A 88 3.48 20.36 -14.55
N LEU A 89 3.49 19.35 -13.69
CA LEU A 89 4.41 19.22 -12.56
C LEU A 89 5.79 18.66 -12.95
N GLY A 90 6.07 18.47 -14.23
CA GLY A 90 7.39 17.99 -14.70
C GLY A 90 7.62 16.47 -14.65
N GLY A 91 6.67 15.67 -14.16
CA GLY A 91 6.74 14.21 -14.11
C GLY A 91 6.58 13.49 -15.47
N GLY A 92 6.46 14.24 -16.57
CA GLY A 92 6.32 13.71 -17.93
C GLY A 92 7.65 13.25 -18.54
N MET A 93 8.28 12.24 -17.93
CA MET A 93 9.57 11.68 -18.34
C MET A 93 9.52 11.00 -19.73
N ARG A 94 10.68 10.96 -20.39
CA ARG A 94 10.91 10.20 -21.63
C ARG A 94 11.65 8.89 -21.31
N GLN A 95 11.65 7.95 -22.25
CA GLN A 95 12.32 6.63 -22.15
C GLN A 95 12.15 5.90 -20.81
N VAL A 96 11.01 6.10 -20.13
CA VAL A 96 10.73 5.54 -18.79
C VAL A 96 10.57 4.01 -18.79
N GLY A 97 10.56 3.38 -19.97
CA GLY A 97 10.36 1.93 -20.13
C GLY A 97 11.34 1.08 -19.33
N VAL A 98 12.62 1.48 -19.25
CA VAL A 98 13.63 0.77 -18.43
C VAL A 98 13.25 0.79 -16.95
N LEU A 99 12.83 1.94 -16.44
CA LEU A 99 12.38 2.08 -15.05
C LEU A 99 11.08 1.29 -14.81
N CYS A 100 10.16 1.28 -15.77
CA CYS A 100 8.93 0.49 -15.71
C CYS A 100 9.21 -1.02 -15.71
N ALA A 101 10.19 -1.50 -16.45
CA ALA A 101 10.57 -2.91 -16.47
C ALA A 101 11.11 -3.36 -15.10
N LEU A 102 12.00 -2.58 -14.50
CA LEU A 102 12.52 -2.85 -13.15
C LEU A 102 11.41 -2.83 -12.09
N ALA A 103 10.47 -1.89 -12.22
CA ALA A 103 9.28 -1.80 -11.39
C ALA A 103 8.34 -3.01 -11.54
N LEU A 104 8.19 -3.54 -12.76
CA LEU A 104 7.38 -4.73 -13.03
C LEU A 104 8.00 -5.97 -12.37
N VAL A 105 9.32 -6.17 -12.54
CA VAL A 105 10.06 -7.26 -11.89
C VAL A 105 9.91 -7.18 -10.36
N ALA A 106 10.06 -5.99 -9.77
CA ALA A 106 9.86 -5.78 -8.34
C ALA A 106 8.43 -6.16 -7.89
N LEU A 107 7.42 -5.85 -8.68
CA LEU A 107 6.03 -6.18 -8.37
C LEU A 107 5.76 -7.69 -8.47
N GLU A 108 6.32 -8.36 -9.48
CA GLU A 108 6.09 -9.79 -9.72
C GLU A 108 6.86 -10.67 -8.71
N GLU A 109 8.10 -10.29 -8.37
CA GLU A 109 8.99 -11.15 -7.60
C GLU A 109 9.07 -10.81 -6.11
N ASN A 110 8.84 -9.56 -5.70
CA ASN A 110 9.15 -9.11 -4.32
C ASN A 110 7.93 -8.96 -3.41
N VAL A 111 6.69 -9.00 -3.93
CA VAL A 111 5.48 -8.91 -3.10
C VAL A 111 5.44 -10.06 -2.09
N SER A 112 5.64 -11.30 -2.52
CA SER A 112 5.64 -12.48 -1.63
C SER A 112 6.74 -12.43 -0.57
N LYS A 113 7.88 -11.79 -0.88
CA LYS A 113 9.03 -11.66 0.04
C LYS A 113 8.76 -10.72 1.22
N LEU A 114 7.72 -9.87 1.15
CA LEU A 114 7.37 -8.94 2.23
C LEU A 114 6.97 -9.64 3.52
N GLU A 115 6.42 -10.86 3.45
CA GLU A 115 6.12 -11.65 4.65
C GLU A 115 7.38 -11.92 5.49
N GLY A 116 8.50 -12.24 4.82
CA GLY A 116 9.78 -12.40 5.50
C GLY A 116 10.27 -11.10 6.16
N ASN A 117 9.90 -9.93 5.63
CA ASN A 117 10.21 -8.66 6.28
C ASN A 117 9.37 -8.46 7.55
N HIS A 118 8.10 -8.87 7.55
CA HIS A 118 7.24 -8.82 8.75
C HIS A 118 7.80 -9.72 9.85
N GLN A 119 8.23 -10.93 9.48
CA GLN A 119 8.86 -11.87 10.41
C GLN A 119 10.14 -11.27 11.03
N LYS A 120 11.02 -10.68 10.21
CA LYS A 120 12.25 -10.02 10.71
C LYS A 120 11.94 -8.82 11.61
N ALA A 121 10.94 -8.00 11.27
CA ALA A 121 10.51 -6.88 12.09
C ALA A 121 10.00 -7.35 13.46
N LYS A 122 9.24 -8.46 13.49
CA LYS A 122 8.78 -9.09 14.72
C LYS A 122 9.92 -9.61 15.59
N ILE A 123 10.87 -10.35 15.00
CA ILE A 123 12.06 -10.82 15.71
C ILE A 123 12.83 -9.63 16.31
N LEU A 124 13.05 -8.58 15.52
CA LEU A 124 13.73 -7.38 16.00
C LEU A 124 13.00 -6.75 17.20
N ALA A 125 11.67 -6.60 17.13
CA ALA A 125 10.88 -6.05 18.23
C ALA A 125 10.94 -6.91 19.50
N GLU A 126 10.92 -8.24 19.35
CA GLU A 126 11.06 -9.19 20.47
C GLU A 126 12.45 -9.07 21.12
N GLU A 127 13.52 -8.99 20.34
CA GLU A 127 14.88 -8.83 20.87
C GLU A 127 15.08 -7.45 21.54
N LEU A 128 14.53 -6.38 20.96
CA LEU A 128 14.61 -5.04 21.57
C LEU A 128 13.91 -5.00 22.94
N ASN A 129 12.80 -5.72 23.10
CA ASN A 129 12.08 -5.82 24.38
C ASN A 129 12.85 -6.59 25.47
N LYS A 130 13.91 -7.32 25.14
CA LYS A 130 14.79 -7.96 26.13
C LYS A 130 15.82 -6.99 26.72
N ILE A 131 16.06 -5.85 26.07
CA ILE A 131 17.03 -4.86 26.51
C ILE A 131 16.40 -3.97 27.57
N LYS A 132 16.99 -3.95 28.77
CA LYS A 132 16.52 -3.10 29.87
C LYS A 132 16.51 -1.63 29.45
N GLY A 133 15.36 -0.97 29.62
CA GLY A 133 15.17 0.45 29.28
C GLY A 133 14.58 0.68 27.89
N LEU A 134 14.42 -0.35 27.07
CA LEU A 134 13.69 -0.29 25.81
C LEU A 134 12.33 -0.97 25.93
N LYS A 135 11.35 -0.45 25.19
CA LYS A 135 10.01 -1.05 25.09
C LYS A 135 9.45 -0.82 23.68
N VAL A 136 9.07 -1.91 23.03
CA VAL A 136 8.36 -1.93 21.75
C VAL A 136 6.97 -2.51 21.97
N ASP A 137 5.94 -1.82 21.49
CA ASP A 137 4.57 -2.30 21.56
C ASP A 137 4.33 -3.38 20.50
N MET A 138 4.20 -4.63 20.94
CA MET A 138 3.99 -5.79 20.09
C MET A 138 2.62 -5.80 19.40
N ALA A 139 1.66 -4.94 19.79
CA ALA A 139 0.37 -4.85 19.11
C ALA A 139 0.48 -4.26 17.69
N TYR A 140 1.59 -3.59 17.38
CA TYR A 140 1.83 -2.88 16.11
C TYR A 140 2.92 -3.54 15.24
N VAL A 141 3.37 -4.74 15.60
CA VAL A 141 4.45 -5.46 14.91
C VAL A 141 3.96 -6.77 14.31
#